data_AF-A0A7W3JFN4-F1
#
_entry.id   AF-A0A7W3JFN4-F1
#
_cell.length_a   1.000
_cell.length_b   1.000
_cell.length_c   1.000
_cell.angle_alpha   90.00
_cell.angle_beta   90.00
_cell.angle_gamma   90.00
#
_symmetry.space_group_name_H-M   'P 1'
#
loop_
_entity.id
_entity.type
_entity.pdbx_description
1 polymer ?
#
loop_
_entity_poly.entity_id
_entity_poly.type
_entity_poly.pdbx_seq_one_letter_code
_entity_poly.pdbx_strand_id
1 'polypeptide(L)'
;MTSIATRALRAFFRGKYRVVDDLTSRPRPEDAPHVHAPGVDPDRLLVFGNGPAVGWGVRSHDLAIPGQLARRLSATTGRGADVDVDGDPDVTIATAADRLRGRELCGYDVVVVVIGMSDAFRLVTPQKWTRGMARLLDAIERSTGPSGQLVVAGIQPPSTVPRFGATPGGVVDRHAELLNERTRDLCVGRPHVRFMPAPTLPGGSEDRSSDAARYQAWGRALAELVAPRLDAAVLAGRSARATRNAPQSAERRVEAIRALGLLDTPAEKRFDDIVERVRTLLGAQGAAFSLITDDRHWNKAVAGSSRTEMPLVDSFCAHTIESGRPLVVPDAWRDDRFVSHPAVRFYAGHPIETDDGVRIGALCVVDAEPRTADSVDLVLLRELALAVQRELRVRPDDEAEGETDGRRLLAH
;
A
#
# COMPACT_ATOMS: atom_id res chain seq x y z
N MET A 1 -21.95 -3.94 -42.94
CA MET A 1 -21.11 -5.14 -43.08
C MET A 1 -19.91 -5.19 -42.12
N THR A 2 -19.60 -4.12 -41.37
CA THR A 2 -18.47 -4.02 -40.42
C THR A 2 -18.69 -4.71 -39.06
N SER A 3 -19.91 -5.14 -38.74
CA SER A 3 -20.29 -5.70 -37.42
C SER A 3 -20.04 -7.22 -37.28
N ILE A 4 -20.15 -7.97 -38.39
CA ILE A 4 -20.05 -9.43 -38.38
C ILE A 4 -18.58 -9.87 -38.33
N ALA A 5 -17.69 -9.19 -39.05
CA ALA A 5 -16.25 -9.46 -39.05
C ALA A 5 -15.63 -9.27 -37.66
N THR A 6 -16.03 -8.23 -36.91
CA THR A 6 -15.52 -7.97 -35.54
C THR A 6 -16.04 -8.97 -34.51
N ARG A 7 -17.27 -9.50 -34.70
CA ARG A 7 -17.84 -10.55 -33.84
C ARG A 7 -17.17 -11.91 -34.09
N ALA A 8 -16.92 -12.26 -35.35
CA ALA A 8 -16.17 -13.45 -35.73
C ALA A 8 -14.72 -13.38 -35.22
N LEU A 9 -14.07 -12.21 -35.31
CA LEU A 9 -12.74 -11.99 -34.73
C LEU A 9 -12.74 -12.22 -33.22
N ARG A 10 -13.70 -11.64 -32.47
CA ARG A 10 -13.80 -11.79 -31.01
C ARG A 10 -14.03 -13.24 -30.56
N ALA A 11 -14.87 -13.98 -31.28
CA ALA A 11 -15.09 -15.41 -31.02
C ALA A 11 -13.83 -16.24 -31.35
N PHE A 12 -13.14 -15.90 -32.44
CA PHE A 12 -11.88 -16.50 -32.83
C PHE A 12 -10.75 -16.23 -31.81
N PHE A 13 -10.67 -15.03 -31.25
CA PHE A 13 -9.70 -14.68 -30.20
C PHE A 13 -10.01 -15.39 -28.86
N ARG A 14 -11.29 -15.64 -28.52
CA ARG A 14 -11.65 -16.48 -27.36
C ARG A 14 -11.29 -17.96 -27.54
N GLY A 15 -11.42 -18.49 -28.75
CA GLY A 15 -11.10 -19.90 -29.04
C GLY A 15 -9.61 -20.18 -29.32
N LYS A 16 -8.84 -19.17 -29.76
CA LYS A 16 -7.44 -19.34 -30.19
C LYS A 16 -6.41 -19.03 -29.09
N TYR A 17 -6.77 -18.24 -28.10
CA TYR A 17 -5.88 -17.85 -27.02
C TYR A 17 -6.32 -18.56 -25.74
N ARG A 18 -5.49 -19.47 -25.21
CA ARG A 18 -5.70 -20.30 -23.99
C ARG A 18 -5.78 -19.47 -22.69
N VAL A 19 -6.40 -18.30 -22.74
CA VAL A 19 -6.26 -17.28 -21.71
C VAL A 19 -7.32 -17.42 -20.62
N VAL A 20 -8.50 -17.97 -20.93
CA VAL A 20 -9.62 -17.95 -19.98
C VAL A 20 -9.59 -19.16 -19.03
N ASP A 21 -9.32 -20.37 -19.52
CA ASP A 21 -9.38 -21.59 -18.70
C ASP A 21 -8.16 -21.81 -17.77
N ASP A 22 -7.03 -21.14 -18.02
CA ASP A 22 -5.78 -21.32 -17.27
C ASP A 22 -5.40 -20.11 -16.38
N LEU A 23 -6.18 -19.02 -16.42
CA LEU A 23 -6.05 -17.93 -15.46
C LEU A 23 -6.60 -18.34 -14.08
N THR A 24 -7.60 -19.22 -14.04
CA THR A 24 -8.20 -19.74 -12.80
C THR A 24 -7.36 -20.82 -12.11
N SER A 25 -6.36 -21.39 -12.79
CA SER A 25 -5.48 -22.45 -12.26
C SER A 25 -4.19 -21.91 -11.61
N ARG A 26 -3.83 -20.65 -11.89
CA ARG A 26 -2.58 -20.05 -11.40
C ARG A 26 -2.76 -19.38 -10.05
N PRO A 27 -1.75 -19.49 -9.17
CA PRO A 27 -1.78 -18.75 -7.92
C PRO A 27 -1.80 -17.25 -8.22
N ARG A 28 -2.63 -16.55 -7.46
CA ARG A 28 -2.57 -15.11 -7.28
C ARG A 28 -2.36 -14.83 -5.80
N PRO A 29 -1.89 -13.63 -5.43
CA PRO A 29 -1.87 -13.19 -4.05
C PRO A 29 -3.26 -13.26 -3.42
N GLU A 30 -3.31 -13.82 -2.22
CA GLU A 30 -4.49 -13.89 -1.34
C GLU A 30 -4.24 -13.18 -0.01
N ASP A 31 -3.00 -12.73 0.23
CA ASP A 31 -2.64 -11.89 1.35
C ASP A 31 -3.22 -10.47 1.20
N ALA A 32 -3.16 -9.70 2.28
CA ALA A 32 -3.64 -8.31 2.28
C ALA A 32 -2.98 -7.53 1.12
N PRO A 33 -3.74 -6.70 0.38
CA PRO A 33 -3.26 -6.00 -0.82
C PRO A 33 -2.41 -4.77 -0.49
N HIS A 34 -1.49 -4.92 0.47
CA HIS A 34 -0.63 -3.86 1.01
C HIS A 34 0.75 -4.45 1.30
N VAL A 35 1.80 -3.81 0.79
CA VAL A 35 3.18 -4.23 1.05
C VAL A 35 3.97 -3.08 1.65
N HIS A 36 4.82 -3.40 2.62
CA HIS A 36 5.66 -2.46 3.33
C HIS A 36 7.14 -2.81 3.12
N ALA A 37 7.97 -1.80 2.92
CA ALA A 37 9.41 -1.89 3.04
C ALA A 37 9.90 -1.07 4.24
N PRO A 38 10.94 -1.53 4.95
CA PRO A 38 11.46 -0.85 6.13
C PRO A 38 11.92 0.58 5.85
N GLY A 39 11.77 1.44 6.85
CA GLY A 39 12.26 2.81 6.85
C GLY A 39 11.26 3.77 7.50
N VAL A 40 11.76 4.91 7.97
CA VAL A 40 10.91 5.98 8.52
C VAL A 40 10.30 6.79 7.39
N ASP A 41 9.15 7.42 7.68
CA ASP A 41 8.44 8.34 6.79
C ASP A 41 8.27 7.76 5.37
N PRO A 42 7.40 6.76 5.18
CA PRO A 42 7.35 5.99 3.95
C PRO A 42 6.83 6.78 2.75
N ASP A 43 7.40 6.53 1.57
CA ASP A 43 6.79 6.90 0.29
C ASP A 43 5.55 6.02 0.07
N ARG A 44 4.36 6.60 -0.17
CA ARG A 44 3.12 5.83 -0.39
C ARG A 44 2.77 5.75 -1.87
N LEU A 45 2.52 4.55 -2.35
CA LEU A 45 2.19 4.27 -3.73
C LEU A 45 0.93 3.42 -3.84
N LEU A 46 0.19 3.61 -4.92
CA LEU A 46 -0.91 2.74 -5.33
C LEU A 46 -0.57 2.07 -6.65
N VAL A 47 -0.63 0.74 -6.72
CA VAL A 47 -0.60 -0.01 -7.97
C VAL A 47 -2.03 -0.40 -8.35
N PHE A 48 -2.54 0.19 -9.42
CA PHE A 48 -3.89 -0.01 -9.92
C PHE A 48 -3.90 -0.68 -11.29
N GLY A 49 -4.80 -1.65 -11.49
CA GLY A 49 -5.15 -2.15 -12.81
C GLY A 49 -5.27 -3.67 -12.90
N ASN A 50 -4.88 -4.25 -14.04
CA ASN A 50 -5.02 -5.67 -14.33
C ASN A 50 -3.67 -6.34 -14.64
N GLY A 51 -3.71 -7.64 -14.96
CA GLY A 51 -2.55 -8.39 -15.40
C GLY A 51 -1.43 -8.37 -14.36
N PRO A 52 -0.26 -7.77 -14.63
CA PRO A 52 0.85 -7.80 -13.68
C PRO A 52 0.61 -6.96 -12.41
N ALA A 53 -0.37 -6.05 -12.37
CA ALA A 53 -0.80 -5.41 -11.12
C ALA A 53 -1.46 -6.38 -10.14
N VAL A 54 -2.10 -7.45 -10.64
CA VAL A 54 -2.75 -8.48 -9.81
C VAL A 54 -1.74 -9.44 -9.17
N GLY A 55 -0.55 -9.60 -9.77
CA GLY A 55 0.46 -10.52 -9.24
C GLY A 55 0.28 -11.99 -9.64
N TRP A 56 -0.37 -12.28 -10.77
CA TRP A 56 -0.49 -13.65 -11.29
C TRP A 56 0.85 -14.40 -11.33
N GLY A 57 0.86 -15.66 -10.86
CA GLY A 57 2.03 -16.53 -10.82
C GLY A 57 2.75 -16.54 -9.47
N VAL A 58 2.39 -15.66 -8.54
CA VAL A 58 2.93 -15.64 -7.17
C VAL A 58 1.81 -15.70 -6.13
N ARG A 59 2.14 -16.09 -4.89
CA ARG A 59 1.18 -16.28 -3.79
C ARG A 59 1.07 -15.09 -2.84
N SER A 60 1.93 -14.09 -2.99
CA SER A 60 1.96 -12.92 -2.12
C SER A 60 2.26 -11.67 -2.94
N HIS A 61 1.65 -10.55 -2.56
CA HIS A 61 1.96 -9.24 -3.13
C HIS A 61 3.43 -8.84 -2.93
N ASP A 62 4.11 -9.42 -1.95
CA ASP A 62 5.53 -9.17 -1.68
C ASP A 62 6.47 -9.72 -2.78
N LEU A 63 6.02 -10.75 -3.49
CA LEU A 63 6.72 -11.34 -4.64
C LEU A 63 6.32 -10.69 -5.98
N ALA A 64 5.22 -9.94 -6.01
CA ALA A 64 4.68 -9.24 -7.17
C ALA A 64 5.28 -7.83 -7.34
N ILE A 65 4.76 -7.03 -8.29
CA ILE A 65 5.18 -5.62 -8.48
C ILE A 65 5.26 -4.85 -7.15
N PRO A 66 4.25 -4.90 -6.25
CA PRO A 66 4.23 -4.10 -5.04
C PRO A 66 5.45 -4.31 -4.14
N GLY A 67 5.79 -5.56 -3.78
CA GLY A 67 6.95 -5.82 -2.94
C GLY A 67 8.29 -5.58 -3.62
N GLN A 68 8.40 -5.87 -4.93
CA GLN A 68 9.62 -5.56 -5.68
C GLN A 68 9.85 -4.05 -5.79
N LEU A 69 8.78 -3.28 -5.95
CA LEU A 69 8.82 -1.82 -6.00
C LEU A 69 9.15 -1.24 -4.62
N ALA A 70 8.46 -1.67 -3.57
CA ALA A 70 8.66 -1.18 -2.20
C ALA A 70 10.12 -1.34 -1.75
N ARG A 71 10.68 -2.56 -1.86
CA ARG A 71 12.07 -2.82 -1.46
C ARG A 71 13.08 -1.98 -2.23
N ARG A 72 12.87 -1.81 -3.54
CA ARG A 72 13.78 -1.02 -4.38
C ARG A 72 13.68 0.47 -4.09
N LEU A 73 12.47 0.99 -3.89
CA LEU A 73 12.29 2.39 -3.51
C LEU A 73 12.93 2.67 -2.16
N SER A 74 12.70 1.82 -1.16
CA SER A 74 13.32 1.96 0.16
C SER A 74 14.84 1.94 0.08
N ALA A 75 15.42 0.97 -0.63
CA ALA A 75 16.87 0.87 -0.84
C ALA A 75 17.46 2.07 -1.60
N THR A 76 16.69 2.69 -2.50
CA THR A 76 17.16 3.80 -3.35
C THR A 76 17.04 5.15 -2.65
N THR A 77 15.95 5.36 -1.92
CA THR A 77 15.60 6.65 -1.31
C THR A 77 16.02 6.78 0.15
N GLY A 78 16.33 5.65 0.81
CA GLY A 78 16.62 5.59 2.24
C GLY A 78 15.40 5.75 3.15
N ARG A 79 14.18 5.82 2.59
CA ARG A 79 12.92 5.97 3.34
C ARG A 79 12.14 4.66 3.35
N GLY A 80 11.10 4.57 4.17
CA GLY A 80 10.14 3.47 4.03
C GLY A 80 9.43 3.52 2.68
N ALA A 81 8.77 2.44 2.28
CA ALA A 81 7.88 2.46 1.12
C ALA A 81 6.65 1.59 1.37
N ASP A 82 5.47 2.17 1.17
CA ASP A 82 4.18 1.50 1.32
C ASP A 82 3.50 1.44 -0.04
N VAL A 83 3.14 0.24 -0.48
CA VAL A 83 2.53 0.01 -1.79
C VAL A 83 1.21 -0.72 -1.60
N ASP A 84 0.13 0.02 -1.84
CA ASP A 84 -1.23 -0.53 -1.85
C ASP A 84 -1.57 -1.05 -3.25
N VAL A 85 -2.47 -2.01 -3.31
CA VAL A 85 -2.81 -2.72 -4.54
C VAL A 85 -4.32 -2.64 -4.77
N ASP A 86 -4.69 -2.19 -5.96
CA ASP A 86 -6.06 -2.28 -6.48
C ASP A 86 -6.01 -3.02 -7.81
N GLY A 87 -5.76 -4.32 -7.66
CA GLY A 87 -5.65 -5.29 -8.73
C GLY A 87 -7.00 -5.93 -9.02
N ASP A 88 -7.50 -5.76 -10.23
CA ASP A 88 -8.74 -6.38 -10.71
C ASP A 88 -8.48 -7.06 -12.07
N PRO A 89 -8.63 -8.38 -12.19
CA PRO A 89 -8.48 -9.08 -13.46
C PRO A 89 -9.41 -8.57 -14.57
N ASP A 90 -10.58 -8.06 -14.21
CA ASP A 90 -11.65 -7.70 -15.13
C ASP A 90 -11.66 -6.22 -15.52
N VAL A 91 -10.89 -5.38 -14.82
CA VAL A 91 -10.83 -3.95 -15.15
C VAL A 91 -10.27 -3.76 -16.56
N THR A 92 -10.92 -2.89 -17.33
CA THR A 92 -10.52 -2.52 -18.69
C THR A 92 -10.52 -1.01 -18.81
N ILE A 93 -9.99 -0.48 -19.91
CA ILE A 93 -9.98 0.98 -20.10
C ILE A 93 -11.38 1.61 -20.08
N ALA A 94 -12.41 0.82 -20.38
CA ALA A 94 -13.80 1.28 -20.36
C ALA A 94 -14.37 1.44 -18.93
N THR A 95 -13.85 0.68 -17.96
CA THR A 95 -14.38 0.60 -16.58
C THR A 95 -13.43 1.18 -15.54
N ALA A 96 -12.16 1.39 -15.89
CA ALA A 96 -11.10 1.81 -14.98
C ALA A 96 -11.41 3.11 -14.23
N ALA A 97 -11.91 4.13 -14.94
CA ALA A 97 -12.23 5.42 -14.31
C ALA A 97 -13.39 5.33 -13.32
N ASP A 98 -14.36 4.45 -13.58
CA ASP A 98 -15.50 4.23 -12.69
C ASP A 98 -15.09 3.48 -11.43
N ARG A 99 -14.14 2.55 -11.54
CA ARG A 99 -13.60 1.79 -10.40
C ARG A 99 -12.89 2.69 -9.38
N LEU A 100 -12.19 3.73 -9.85
CA LEU A 100 -11.52 4.69 -8.97
C LEU A 100 -12.45 5.82 -8.48
N ARG A 101 -13.72 5.84 -8.90
CA ARG A 101 -14.65 6.89 -8.51
C ARG A 101 -14.89 6.84 -7.00
N GLY A 102 -14.77 8.00 -6.35
CA GLY A 102 -15.01 8.14 -4.91
C GLY A 102 -13.84 7.69 -4.03
N ARG A 103 -12.75 7.18 -4.61
CA ARG A 103 -11.54 6.86 -3.86
C ARG A 103 -10.71 8.12 -3.65
N GLU A 104 -10.35 8.39 -2.40
CA GLU A 104 -9.40 9.43 -2.05
C GLU A 104 -7.98 8.98 -2.41
N LEU A 105 -7.31 9.71 -3.30
CA LEU A 105 -5.95 9.39 -3.75
C LEU A 105 -4.91 10.45 -3.33
N CYS A 106 -5.34 11.51 -2.64
CA CYS A 106 -4.51 12.64 -2.22
C CYS A 106 -3.41 12.26 -1.21
N GLY A 107 -3.53 11.10 -0.57
CA GLY A 107 -2.53 10.52 0.32
C GLY A 107 -1.42 9.73 -0.38
N TYR A 108 -1.53 9.43 -1.68
CA TYR A 108 -0.47 8.71 -2.41
C TYR A 108 0.50 9.67 -3.07
N ASP A 109 1.80 9.42 -2.89
CA ASP A 109 2.84 10.16 -3.61
C ASP A 109 2.87 9.76 -5.09
N VAL A 110 2.57 8.49 -5.38
CA VAL A 110 2.55 7.95 -6.75
C VAL A 110 1.37 7.00 -6.95
N VAL A 111 0.66 7.15 -8.07
CA VAL A 111 -0.28 6.14 -8.56
C VAL A 111 0.29 5.52 -9.83
N VAL A 112 0.40 4.19 -9.86
CA VAL A 112 0.89 3.40 -10.98
C VAL A 112 -0.29 2.70 -11.64
N VAL A 113 -0.57 3.01 -12.90
CA VAL A 113 -1.63 2.39 -13.71
C VAL A 113 -1.02 1.34 -14.61
N VAL A 114 -1.44 0.09 -14.41
CA VAL A 114 -1.01 -1.07 -15.19
C VAL A 114 -2.25 -1.70 -15.84
N ILE A 115 -2.52 -1.33 -17.09
CA ILE A 115 -3.72 -1.77 -17.80
C ILE A 115 -3.44 -1.91 -19.30
N GLY A 116 -4.34 -2.57 -20.02
CA GLY A 116 -4.37 -2.58 -21.48
C GLY A 116 -4.05 -3.90 -22.13
N MET A 117 -3.53 -4.89 -21.37
CA MET A 117 -3.31 -6.23 -21.91
C MET A 117 -4.63 -6.83 -22.45
N SER A 118 -5.68 -6.82 -21.61
CA SER A 118 -7.02 -7.27 -21.98
C SER A 118 -7.61 -6.47 -23.14
N ASP A 119 -7.40 -5.16 -23.18
CA ASP A 119 -7.86 -4.27 -24.24
C ASP A 119 -7.16 -4.55 -25.58
N ALA A 120 -5.86 -4.91 -25.53
CA ALA A 120 -5.09 -5.28 -26.71
C ALA A 120 -5.63 -6.57 -27.36
N PHE A 121 -5.89 -7.61 -26.55
CA PHE A 121 -6.52 -8.84 -27.04
C PHE A 121 -7.94 -8.63 -27.56
N ARG A 122 -8.68 -7.67 -26.98
CA ARG A 122 -10.03 -7.29 -27.45
C ARG A 122 -10.01 -6.40 -28.69
N LEU A 123 -8.82 -6.00 -29.16
CA LEU A 123 -8.61 -5.07 -30.28
C LEU A 123 -9.45 -3.79 -30.12
N VAL A 124 -9.42 -3.22 -28.91
CA VAL A 124 -10.11 -1.95 -28.62
C VAL A 124 -9.58 -0.88 -29.58
N THR A 125 -10.49 -0.13 -30.22
CA THR A 125 -10.06 0.87 -31.21
C THR A 125 -9.23 1.98 -30.55
N PRO A 126 -8.20 2.52 -31.24
CA PRO A 126 -7.36 3.58 -30.68
C PRO A 126 -8.17 4.77 -30.16
N GLN A 127 -9.25 5.17 -30.83
CA GLN A 127 -10.10 6.27 -30.37
C GLN A 127 -10.82 5.96 -29.04
N LYS A 128 -11.27 4.72 -28.84
CA LYS A 128 -11.92 4.31 -27.58
C LYS A 128 -10.90 4.24 -26.45
N TRP A 129 -9.71 3.70 -26.76
CA TRP A 129 -8.60 3.67 -25.83
C TRP A 129 -8.19 5.08 -25.38
N THR A 130 -7.91 5.98 -26.32
CA THR A 130 -7.54 7.37 -26.03
C THR A 130 -8.58 8.07 -25.16
N ARG A 131 -9.87 7.91 -25.47
CA ARG A 131 -10.94 8.52 -24.66
C ARG A 131 -11.03 7.92 -23.25
N GLY A 132 -10.94 6.60 -23.12
CA GLY A 132 -10.99 5.93 -21.82
C GLY A 132 -9.77 6.25 -20.97
N MET A 133 -8.58 6.26 -21.56
CA MET A 133 -7.34 6.63 -20.90
C MET A 133 -7.37 8.08 -20.45
N ALA A 134 -7.76 9.03 -21.30
CA ALA A 134 -7.91 10.42 -20.88
C ALA A 134 -8.87 10.55 -19.67
N ARG A 135 -10.03 9.89 -19.70
CA ARG A 135 -10.97 9.89 -18.56
C ARG A 135 -10.35 9.32 -17.28
N LEU A 136 -9.56 8.25 -17.39
CA LEU A 136 -8.87 7.64 -16.26
C LEU A 136 -7.80 8.58 -15.68
N LEU A 137 -6.96 9.16 -16.54
CA LEU A 137 -5.94 10.12 -16.10
C LEU A 137 -6.57 11.32 -15.43
N ASP A 138 -7.60 11.92 -16.04
CA ASP A 138 -8.29 13.07 -15.47
C ASP A 138 -8.96 12.73 -14.12
N ALA A 139 -9.46 11.50 -13.96
CA ALA A 139 -10.03 11.04 -12.69
C ALA A 139 -8.96 10.92 -11.59
N ILE A 140 -7.80 10.33 -11.91
CA ILE A 140 -6.70 10.18 -10.96
C ILE A 140 -6.11 11.56 -10.60
N GLU A 141 -5.81 12.40 -11.59
CA GLU A 141 -5.24 13.74 -11.38
C GLU A 141 -6.13 14.60 -10.48
N ARG A 142 -7.46 14.53 -10.63
CA ARG A 142 -8.41 15.21 -9.73
C ARG A 142 -8.36 14.70 -8.30
N SER A 143 -8.20 13.39 -8.11
CA SER A 143 -8.20 12.77 -6.78
C SER A 143 -6.85 12.86 -6.06
N THR A 144 -5.73 12.88 -6.78
CA THR A 144 -4.38 12.99 -6.19
C THR A 144 -3.98 14.43 -5.88
N GLY A 145 -4.54 15.40 -6.61
CA GLY A 145 -4.11 16.79 -6.54
C GLY A 145 -2.70 17.01 -7.12
N PRO A 146 -2.10 18.19 -6.89
CA PRO A 146 -0.84 18.61 -7.55
C PRO A 146 0.42 17.92 -7.02
N SER A 147 0.33 17.25 -5.87
CA SER A 147 1.46 16.59 -5.21
C SER A 147 1.68 15.15 -5.68
N GLY A 148 0.62 14.48 -6.15
CA GLY A 148 0.70 13.10 -6.61
C GLY A 148 1.30 12.98 -8.01
N GLN A 149 2.19 12.01 -8.19
CA GLN A 149 2.70 11.61 -9.51
C GLN A 149 1.84 10.47 -10.06
N LEU A 150 1.69 10.42 -11.38
CA LEU A 150 0.98 9.33 -12.05
C LEU A 150 1.92 8.66 -13.06
N VAL A 151 2.06 7.35 -12.96
CA VAL A 151 2.83 6.53 -13.89
C VAL A 151 1.89 5.61 -14.63
N VAL A 152 1.89 5.68 -15.95
CA VAL A 152 1.15 4.73 -16.80
C VAL A 152 2.15 3.75 -17.41
N ALA A 153 2.05 2.50 -17.00
CA ALA A 153 2.85 1.43 -17.55
C ALA A 153 2.42 1.08 -18.97
N GLY A 154 3.40 0.90 -19.85
CA GLY A 154 3.20 0.37 -21.19
C GLY A 154 2.68 -1.05 -21.15
N ILE A 155 1.83 -1.39 -22.11
CA ILE A 155 1.35 -2.73 -22.35
C ILE A 155 2.55 -3.56 -22.82
N GLN A 156 2.83 -4.65 -22.10
CA GLN A 156 3.83 -5.63 -22.53
C GLN A 156 3.45 -6.19 -23.89
N PRO A 157 4.38 -6.37 -24.84
CA PRO A 157 4.10 -7.08 -26.07
C PRO A 157 3.52 -8.47 -25.72
N PRO A 158 2.27 -8.79 -26.10
CA PRO A 158 1.65 -10.05 -25.77
C PRO A 158 2.51 -11.29 -26.07
N SER A 159 3.31 -11.26 -27.14
CA SER A 159 4.21 -12.36 -27.51
C SER A 159 5.36 -12.61 -26.53
N THR A 160 5.77 -11.62 -25.72
CA THR A 160 6.84 -11.78 -24.73
C THR A 160 6.36 -12.50 -23.47
N VAL A 161 5.06 -12.78 -23.39
CA VAL A 161 4.43 -13.52 -22.30
C VAL A 161 4.04 -14.90 -22.85
N PRO A 162 4.87 -15.95 -22.66
CA PRO A 162 4.77 -17.21 -23.39
C PRO A 162 3.37 -17.84 -23.43
N ARG A 163 2.66 -17.78 -22.31
CA ARG A 163 1.30 -18.33 -22.13
C ARG A 163 0.24 -17.80 -23.09
N PHE A 164 0.44 -16.60 -23.63
CA PHE A 164 -0.53 -16.04 -24.56
C PHE A 164 -0.42 -16.67 -25.94
N GLY A 165 0.68 -17.36 -26.27
CA GLY A 165 0.86 -17.98 -27.59
C GLY A 165 0.74 -16.97 -28.75
N ALA A 166 0.98 -15.68 -28.47
CA ALA A 166 0.95 -14.63 -29.47
C ALA A 166 2.23 -14.66 -30.30
N THR A 167 2.09 -14.46 -31.61
CA THR A 167 3.23 -14.40 -32.51
C THR A 167 3.99 -13.09 -32.34
N PRO A 168 5.33 -13.10 -32.18
CA PRO A 168 6.14 -11.89 -32.18
C PRO A 168 5.86 -11.01 -33.40
N GLY A 169 5.52 -9.74 -33.18
CA GLY A 169 5.16 -8.80 -34.25
C GLY A 169 3.79 -9.05 -34.89
N GLY A 170 3.01 -9.97 -34.32
CA GLY A 170 1.66 -10.30 -34.76
C GLY A 170 0.67 -9.15 -34.61
N VAL A 171 -0.59 -9.41 -34.96
CA VAL A 171 -1.66 -8.38 -34.92
C VAL A 171 -1.84 -7.80 -33.52
N VAL A 172 -1.81 -8.65 -32.48
CA VAL A 172 -2.03 -8.20 -31.09
C VAL A 172 -0.84 -7.40 -30.57
N ASP A 173 0.40 -7.77 -30.92
CA ASP A 173 1.60 -7.00 -30.57
C ASP A 173 1.60 -5.61 -31.18
N ARG A 174 1.36 -5.53 -32.50
CA ARG A 174 1.25 -4.25 -33.20
C ARG A 174 0.12 -3.39 -32.64
N HIS A 175 -0.98 -4.02 -32.24
CA HIS A 175 -2.09 -3.31 -31.63
C HIS A 175 -1.73 -2.80 -30.22
N ALA A 176 -1.05 -3.60 -29.40
CA ALA A 176 -0.55 -3.16 -28.09
C ALA A 176 0.41 -1.98 -28.23
N GLU A 177 1.32 -2.00 -29.21
CA GLU A 177 2.23 -0.87 -29.46
C GLU A 177 1.46 0.37 -29.92
N LEU A 178 0.46 0.23 -30.78
CA LEU A 178 -0.42 1.35 -31.16
C LEU A 178 -1.15 1.95 -29.95
N LEU A 179 -1.61 1.13 -29.00
CA LEU A 179 -2.21 1.63 -27.76
C LEU A 179 -1.17 2.31 -26.84
N ASN A 180 0.06 1.81 -26.81
CA ASN A 180 1.19 2.45 -26.11
C ASN A 180 1.52 3.83 -26.69
N GLU A 181 1.57 3.95 -28.02
CA GLU A 181 1.76 5.24 -28.70
C GLU A 181 0.69 6.25 -28.29
N ARG A 182 -0.59 5.86 -28.33
CA ARG A 182 -1.69 6.74 -27.90
C ARG A 182 -1.60 7.13 -26.42
N THR A 183 -1.14 6.23 -25.58
CA THR A 183 -0.94 6.51 -24.15
C THR A 183 0.20 7.50 -23.96
N ARG A 184 1.32 7.31 -24.68
CA ARG A 184 2.47 8.20 -24.65
C ARG A 184 2.08 9.62 -25.08
N ASP A 185 1.34 9.75 -26.17
CA ASP A 185 0.83 11.04 -26.66
C ASP A 185 -0.04 11.76 -25.62
N LEU A 186 -0.88 11.03 -24.88
CA LEU A 186 -1.71 11.60 -23.81
C LEU A 186 -0.91 12.06 -22.60
N CYS A 187 0.20 11.41 -22.31
CA CYS A 187 1.09 11.82 -21.22
C CYS A 187 1.88 13.09 -21.59
N VAL A 188 2.11 13.35 -22.89
CA VAL A 188 2.75 14.60 -23.34
C VAL A 188 1.85 15.79 -22.98
N GLY A 189 2.41 16.77 -22.27
CA GLY A 189 1.70 17.96 -21.82
C GLY A 189 1.04 17.85 -20.44
N ARG A 190 1.06 16.66 -19.81
CA ARG A 190 0.61 16.48 -18.42
C ARG A 190 1.80 16.50 -17.46
N PRO A 191 2.01 17.57 -16.65
CA PRO A 191 3.24 17.76 -15.90
C PRO A 191 3.50 16.68 -14.85
N HIS A 192 2.46 16.05 -14.30
CA HIS A 192 2.54 15.03 -13.25
C HIS A 192 2.36 13.58 -13.77
N VAL A 193 2.10 13.41 -15.06
CA VAL A 193 1.88 12.08 -15.66
C VAL A 193 3.09 11.64 -16.47
N ARG A 194 3.53 10.40 -16.29
CA ARG A 194 4.64 9.81 -17.03
C ARG A 194 4.23 8.49 -17.63
N PHE A 195 4.54 8.31 -18.90
CA PHE A 195 4.50 6.99 -19.53
C PHE A 195 5.80 6.25 -19.23
N MET A 196 5.69 5.01 -18.75
CA MET A 196 6.82 4.10 -18.59
C MET A 196 6.72 3.00 -19.63
N PRO A 197 7.66 2.85 -20.57
CA PRO A 197 7.70 1.70 -21.46
C PRO A 197 7.68 0.38 -20.66
N ALA A 198 7.04 -0.64 -21.20
CA ALA A 198 7.04 -1.95 -20.56
C ALA A 198 8.48 -2.49 -20.47
N PRO A 199 8.94 -2.98 -19.31
CA PRO A 199 10.33 -3.43 -19.16
C PRO A 199 10.58 -4.69 -19.97
N THR A 200 11.81 -4.86 -20.44
CA THR A 200 12.25 -6.15 -21.01
C THR A 200 12.16 -7.23 -19.93
N LEU A 201 11.35 -8.25 -20.18
CA LEU A 201 11.18 -9.37 -19.26
C LEU A 201 12.29 -10.41 -19.47
N PRO A 202 12.80 -11.05 -18.40
CA PRO A 202 13.75 -12.14 -18.54
C PRO A 202 13.11 -13.29 -19.32
N GLY A 203 13.86 -13.87 -20.26
CA GLY A 203 13.48 -15.10 -20.94
C GLY A 203 13.53 -16.31 -20.00
N GLY A 204 12.68 -17.31 -20.20
CA GLY A 204 12.66 -18.53 -19.37
C GLY A 204 11.37 -19.34 -19.49
N SER A 205 11.40 -20.57 -18.99
CA SER A 205 10.28 -21.52 -18.95
C SER A 205 9.10 -21.00 -18.11
N GLU A 206 7.95 -21.66 -18.18
CA GLU A 206 6.71 -21.31 -17.45
C GLU A 206 6.77 -21.54 -15.92
N ASP A 207 7.97 -21.73 -15.35
CA ASP A 207 8.18 -22.01 -13.93
C ASP A 207 7.95 -20.78 -13.02
N ARG A 208 7.60 -21.01 -11.76
CA ARG A 208 7.37 -19.99 -10.72
C ARG A 208 8.56 -19.06 -10.50
N SER A 209 9.78 -19.59 -10.63
CA SER A 209 11.01 -18.77 -10.53
C SER A 209 11.07 -17.68 -11.62
N SER A 210 10.45 -17.93 -12.79
CA SER A 210 10.37 -16.98 -13.91
C SER A 210 9.44 -15.82 -13.60
N ASP A 211 8.32 -16.05 -12.92
CA ASP A 211 7.32 -15.01 -12.65
C ASP A 211 7.82 -13.98 -11.61
N ALA A 212 8.52 -14.42 -10.56
CA ALA A 212 9.17 -13.50 -9.62
C ALA A 212 10.26 -12.65 -10.29
N ALA A 213 11.06 -13.23 -11.19
CA ALA A 213 12.08 -12.49 -11.95
C ALA A 213 11.46 -11.45 -12.90
N ARG A 214 10.30 -11.74 -13.48
CA ARG A 214 9.53 -10.76 -14.28
C ARG A 214 9.06 -9.60 -13.41
N TYR A 215 8.53 -9.86 -12.22
CA TYR A 215 8.15 -8.80 -11.28
C TYR A 215 9.34 -7.98 -10.78
N GLN A 216 10.52 -8.57 -10.64
CA GLN A 216 11.75 -7.82 -10.34
C GLN A 216 12.12 -6.82 -11.45
N ALA A 217 11.93 -7.19 -12.73
CA ALA A 217 12.14 -6.27 -13.85
C ALA A 217 11.16 -5.09 -13.81
N TRP A 218 9.88 -5.36 -13.52
CA TRP A 218 8.87 -4.34 -13.28
C TRP A 218 9.19 -3.41 -12.11
N GLY A 219 9.48 -3.98 -10.93
CA GLY A 219 9.83 -3.19 -9.74
C GLY A 219 11.07 -2.33 -9.97
N ARG A 220 12.06 -2.83 -10.71
CA ARG A 220 13.26 -2.06 -11.09
C ARG A 220 12.90 -0.86 -11.97
N ALA A 221 12.22 -1.09 -13.09
CA ALA A 221 11.89 -0.01 -14.02
C ALA A 221 11.01 1.07 -13.38
N LEU A 222 10.04 0.67 -12.56
CA LEU A 222 9.20 1.59 -11.80
C LEU A 222 10.01 2.38 -10.77
N ALA A 223 10.86 1.73 -9.98
CA ALA A 223 11.67 2.41 -8.96
C ALA A 223 12.65 3.41 -9.58
N GLU A 224 13.34 3.04 -10.67
CA GLU A 224 14.25 3.92 -11.41
C GLU A 224 13.55 5.17 -11.96
N LEU A 225 12.31 5.02 -12.41
CA LEU A 225 11.50 6.15 -12.86
C LEU A 225 11.02 7.02 -11.69
N VAL A 226 10.58 6.40 -10.60
CA VAL A 226 9.82 7.07 -9.54
C VAL A 226 10.71 7.68 -8.46
N ALA A 227 11.80 7.02 -8.03
CA ALA A 227 12.62 7.48 -6.90
C ALA A 227 13.14 8.93 -7.06
N PRO A 228 13.77 9.33 -8.18
CA PRO A 228 14.26 10.71 -8.32
C PRO A 228 13.15 11.76 -8.26
N ARG A 229 11.92 11.39 -8.63
CA ARG A 229 10.75 12.28 -8.61
C ARG A 229 10.18 12.42 -7.22
N LEU A 230 10.15 11.34 -6.45
CA LEU A 230 9.81 11.38 -5.03
C LEU A 230 10.77 12.30 -4.29
N ASP A 231 12.08 12.13 -4.49
CA ASP A 231 13.09 12.99 -3.87
C ASP A 231 12.90 14.47 -4.24
N ALA A 232 12.70 14.75 -5.54
CA ALA A 232 12.43 16.11 -6.00
C ALA A 232 11.12 16.69 -5.45
N ALA A 233 10.07 15.89 -5.29
CA ALA A 233 8.81 16.31 -4.72
C ALA A 233 8.92 16.61 -3.22
N VAL A 234 9.66 15.78 -2.47
CA VAL A 234 9.96 15.99 -1.05
C VAL A 234 10.76 17.26 -0.85
N LEU A 235 11.87 17.43 -1.60
CA LEU A 235 12.72 18.63 -1.52
C LEU A 235 11.95 19.92 -1.86
N ALA A 236 10.98 19.83 -2.77
CA ALA A 236 10.16 20.97 -3.16
C ALA A 236 8.92 21.20 -2.28
N GLY A 237 8.70 20.39 -1.23
CA GLY A 237 7.51 20.48 -0.38
C GLY A 237 6.20 20.15 -1.10
N ARG A 238 6.26 19.40 -2.22
CA ARG A 238 5.11 19.02 -3.06
C ARG A 238 4.80 17.52 -2.98
N SER A 239 5.14 16.86 -1.89
CA SER A 239 4.77 15.45 -1.69
C SER A 239 3.38 15.32 -1.06
N ALA A 240 2.76 14.15 -1.18
CA ALA A 240 1.49 13.86 -0.53
C ALA A 240 1.64 13.73 1.00
N ARG A 241 2.88 13.73 1.51
CA ARG A 241 3.19 13.69 2.96
C ARG A 241 2.54 14.81 3.73
N ALA A 242 2.48 16.02 3.16
CA ALA A 242 1.84 17.16 3.83
C ALA A 242 0.35 16.86 4.09
N THR A 243 -0.34 16.29 3.09
CA THR A 243 -1.74 15.85 3.21
C THR A 243 -1.88 14.72 4.24
N ARG A 244 -1.03 13.68 4.16
CA ARG A 244 -1.08 12.54 5.11
C ARG A 244 -0.82 12.97 6.56
N ASN A 245 0.11 13.90 6.75
CA ASN A 245 0.55 14.34 8.06
C ASN A 245 -0.27 15.51 8.62
N ALA A 246 -1.26 16.01 7.88
CA ALA A 246 -2.17 17.04 8.38
C ALA A 246 -3.02 16.48 9.53
N PRO A 247 -3.43 17.33 10.50
CA PRO A 247 -4.35 16.94 11.55
C PRO A 247 -5.65 16.34 11.01
N GLN A 248 -6.16 15.31 11.69
CA GLN A 248 -7.39 14.61 11.33
C GLN A 248 -8.52 14.98 12.30
N SER A 249 -9.78 14.81 11.85
CA SER A 249 -10.97 15.05 12.68
C SER A 249 -10.99 14.11 13.89
N ALA A 250 -11.26 14.69 15.07
CA ALA A 250 -11.45 13.92 16.30
C ALA A 250 -12.71 13.06 16.24
N GLU A 251 -13.77 13.56 15.60
CA GLU A 251 -15.03 12.85 15.42
C GLU A 251 -14.83 11.57 14.59
N ARG A 252 -14.13 11.69 13.45
CA ARG A 252 -13.81 10.54 12.58
C ARG A 252 -12.94 9.51 13.33
N ARG A 253 -12.01 9.98 14.16
CA ARG A 253 -11.20 9.11 15.01
C ARG A 253 -12.04 8.32 16.01
N VAL A 254 -12.93 9.00 16.74
CA VAL A 254 -13.78 8.34 17.74
C VAL A 254 -14.74 7.35 17.09
N GLU A 255 -15.31 7.68 15.93
CA GLU A 255 -16.12 6.75 15.15
C GLU A 255 -15.34 5.50 14.76
N ALA A 256 -14.11 5.66 14.25
CA ALA A 256 -13.24 4.55 13.90
C ALA A 256 -12.91 3.66 15.12
N ILE A 257 -12.58 4.25 16.27
CA ILE A 257 -12.32 3.51 17.52
C ILE A 257 -13.56 2.71 17.95
N ARG A 258 -14.76 3.31 17.88
CA ARG A 258 -16.01 2.61 18.22
C ARG A 258 -16.29 1.46 17.27
N ALA A 259 -16.05 1.65 15.97
CA ALA A 259 -16.26 0.61 14.96
C ALA A 259 -15.34 -0.61 15.17
N LEU A 260 -14.15 -0.42 15.76
CA LEU A 260 -13.23 -1.51 16.10
C LEU A 260 -13.68 -2.32 17.32
N GLY A 261 -14.55 -1.77 18.19
CA GLY A 261 -15.02 -2.47 19.39
C GLY A 261 -13.93 -2.80 20.42
N LEU A 262 -12.80 -2.09 20.39
CA LEU A 262 -11.65 -2.36 21.26
C LEU A 262 -11.64 -1.50 22.54
N LEU A 263 -12.40 -0.41 22.58
CA LEU A 263 -12.43 0.49 23.74
C LEU A 263 -13.14 -0.16 24.93
N ASP A 264 -12.64 0.04 26.14
CA ASP A 264 -13.19 -0.49 27.40
C ASP A 264 -13.34 -2.02 27.45
N THR A 265 -12.54 -2.74 26.65
CA THR A 265 -12.52 -4.21 26.63
C THR A 265 -11.33 -4.77 27.40
N PRO A 266 -11.38 -6.05 27.84
CA PRO A 266 -10.26 -6.70 28.49
C PRO A 266 -8.96 -6.73 27.66
N ALA A 267 -7.85 -7.02 28.33
CA ALA A 267 -6.57 -7.23 27.67
C ALA A 267 -6.64 -8.41 26.68
N GLU A 268 -5.98 -8.26 25.53
CA GLU A 268 -5.95 -9.27 24.48
C GLU A 268 -4.51 -9.66 24.18
N LYS A 269 -4.21 -10.96 24.28
CA LYS A 269 -2.85 -11.50 24.17
C LYS A 269 -2.14 -11.07 22.88
N ARG A 270 -2.86 -10.97 21.76
CA ARG A 270 -2.30 -10.54 20.46
C ARG A 270 -1.66 -9.15 20.50
N PHE A 271 -2.24 -8.22 21.26
CA PHE A 271 -1.66 -6.88 21.45
C PHE A 271 -0.61 -6.87 22.56
N ASP A 272 -0.84 -7.59 23.66
CA ASP A 272 0.11 -7.67 24.78
C ASP A 272 1.47 -8.25 24.34
N ASP A 273 1.45 -9.30 23.52
CA ASP A 273 2.67 -9.91 22.97
C ASP A 273 3.47 -8.92 22.13
N ILE A 274 2.80 -8.05 21.36
CA ILE A 274 3.48 -7.03 20.55
C ILE A 274 4.06 -5.94 21.45
N VAL A 275 3.29 -5.44 22.42
CA VAL A 275 3.74 -4.38 23.33
C VAL A 275 4.93 -4.83 24.19
N GLU A 276 4.94 -6.09 24.65
CA GLU A 276 6.09 -6.64 25.39
C GLU A 276 7.35 -6.77 24.50
N ARG A 277 7.17 -7.16 23.22
CA ARG A 277 8.28 -7.18 22.25
C ARG A 277 8.82 -5.78 21.99
N VAL A 278 7.95 -4.79 21.85
CA VAL A 278 8.34 -3.37 21.66
C VAL A 278 9.18 -2.90 22.83
N ARG A 279 8.71 -3.14 24.06
CA ARG A 279 9.45 -2.82 25.29
C ARG A 279 10.84 -3.46 25.31
N THR A 280 10.89 -4.76 25.05
CA THR A 280 12.12 -5.56 25.14
C THR A 280 13.12 -5.18 24.06
N LEU A 281 12.69 -5.11 22.79
CA LEU A 281 13.58 -4.88 21.66
C LEU A 281 14.12 -3.43 21.61
N LEU A 282 13.35 -2.45 22.09
CA LEU A 282 13.79 -1.05 22.18
C LEU A 282 14.46 -0.71 23.54
N GLY A 283 14.56 -1.70 24.43
CA GLY A 283 15.21 -1.56 25.74
C GLY A 283 14.60 -0.45 26.59
N ALA A 284 13.27 -0.34 26.60
CA ALA A 284 12.55 0.66 27.37
C ALA A 284 11.93 0.06 28.64
N GLN A 285 11.67 0.90 29.64
CA GLN A 285 11.05 0.52 30.91
C GLN A 285 9.56 0.21 30.75
N GLY A 286 8.88 0.98 29.90
CA GLY A 286 7.46 0.80 29.59
C GLY A 286 7.15 0.89 28.11
N ALA A 287 6.07 0.22 27.69
CA ALA A 287 5.49 0.35 26.37
C ALA A 287 3.97 0.24 26.44
N ALA A 288 3.27 0.82 25.46
CA ALA A 288 1.82 0.75 25.38
C ALA A 288 1.31 0.82 23.94
N PHE A 289 0.22 0.11 23.67
CA PHE A 289 -0.68 0.39 22.56
C PHE A 289 -1.90 1.12 23.11
N SER A 290 -2.09 2.34 22.65
CA SER A 290 -3.11 3.27 23.13
C SER A 290 -4.20 3.54 22.09
N LEU A 291 -5.39 3.88 22.57
CA LEU A 291 -6.51 4.45 21.83
C LEU A 291 -6.81 5.83 22.41
N ILE A 292 -6.99 6.82 21.53
CA ILE A 292 -7.19 8.22 21.92
C ILE A 292 -8.60 8.66 21.56
N THR A 293 -9.44 8.79 22.58
CA THR A 293 -10.84 9.19 22.46
C THR A 293 -10.98 10.72 22.44
N ASP A 294 -12.18 11.22 22.67
CA ASP A 294 -12.49 12.64 22.86
C ASP A 294 -12.20 13.14 24.28
N ASP A 295 -12.26 12.28 25.29
CA ASP A 295 -12.10 12.66 26.70
C ASP A 295 -10.91 11.99 27.42
N ARG A 296 -10.45 10.83 26.94
CA ARG A 296 -9.39 10.06 27.61
C ARG A 296 -8.42 9.36 26.67
N HIS A 297 -7.26 9.05 27.24
CA HIS A 297 -6.29 8.12 26.70
C HIS A 297 -6.51 6.75 27.37
N TRP A 298 -6.78 5.73 26.55
CA TRP A 298 -6.98 4.35 26.99
C TRP A 298 -5.85 3.44 26.48
N ASN A 299 -5.20 2.70 27.36
CA ASN A 299 -4.20 1.69 26.99
C ASN A 299 -4.90 0.35 26.73
N LYS A 300 -4.92 -0.08 25.47
CA LYS A 300 -5.44 -1.39 25.07
C LYS A 300 -4.50 -2.53 25.46
N ALA A 301 -3.20 -2.28 25.43
CA ALA A 301 -2.17 -3.18 25.91
C ALA A 301 -1.03 -2.36 26.53
N VAL A 302 -0.44 -2.87 27.61
CA VAL A 302 0.59 -2.16 28.38
C VAL A 302 1.61 -3.13 28.96
N ALA A 303 2.89 -2.75 28.90
CA ALA A 303 3.99 -3.48 29.49
C ALA A 303 4.85 -2.54 30.33
N GLY A 304 5.35 -2.99 31.48
CA GLY A 304 6.15 -2.16 32.38
C GLY A 304 5.37 -1.09 33.15
N SER A 305 4.04 -1.06 33.06
CA SER A 305 3.15 -0.28 33.92
C SER A 305 1.79 -0.98 34.07
N SER A 306 0.97 -0.54 35.01
CA SER A 306 -0.39 -1.04 35.23
C SER A 306 -1.49 -0.02 34.91
N ARG A 307 -1.13 1.11 34.28
CA ARG A 307 -2.07 2.21 34.03
C ARG A 307 -2.89 1.95 32.78
N THR A 308 -4.19 1.74 32.94
CA THR A 308 -5.12 1.49 31.82
C THR A 308 -5.66 2.78 31.21
N GLU A 309 -5.75 3.86 31.98
CA GLU A 309 -6.37 5.12 31.55
C GLU A 309 -5.61 6.33 32.09
N MET A 310 -5.64 7.44 31.32
CA MET A 310 -5.23 8.76 31.81
C MET A 310 -5.94 9.92 31.09
N PRO A 311 -5.98 11.12 31.70
CA PRO A 311 -6.44 12.34 31.03
C PRO A 311 -5.63 12.64 29.75
N LEU A 312 -6.29 13.23 28.74
CA LEU A 312 -5.63 13.59 27.47
C LEU A 312 -4.50 14.61 27.64
N VAL A 313 -4.60 15.51 28.61
CA VAL A 313 -3.57 16.53 28.91
C VAL A 313 -2.23 15.90 29.30
N ASP A 314 -2.24 14.69 29.85
CA ASP A 314 -1.04 13.95 30.24
C ASP A 314 -0.54 13.03 29.11
N SER A 315 -1.22 12.99 27.96
CA SER A 315 -0.99 12.00 26.91
C SER A 315 0.01 12.48 25.85
N PHE A 316 1.20 11.88 25.85
CA PHE A 316 2.12 11.96 24.71
C PHE A 316 1.52 11.36 23.44
N CYS A 317 0.73 10.28 23.57
CA CYS A 317 0.09 9.61 22.43
C CYS A 317 -0.94 10.49 21.73
N ALA A 318 -1.64 11.36 22.47
CA ALA A 318 -2.55 12.34 21.88
C ALA A 318 -1.80 13.31 20.95
N HIS A 319 -0.58 13.71 21.30
CA HIS A 319 0.29 14.53 20.45
C HIS A 319 0.88 13.73 19.29
N THR A 320 1.23 12.46 19.49
CA THR A 320 1.75 11.58 18.42
C THR A 320 0.79 11.48 17.25
N ILE A 321 -0.52 11.37 17.51
CA ILE A 321 -1.54 11.22 16.47
C ILE A 321 -1.94 12.53 15.77
N GLU A 322 -1.43 13.68 16.21
CA GLU A 322 -1.68 14.95 15.53
C GLU A 322 -1.05 14.97 14.13
N SER A 323 -0.01 14.16 13.90
CA SER A 323 0.61 13.96 12.60
C SER A 323 0.80 12.47 12.28
N GLY A 324 1.03 12.14 11.00
CA GLY A 324 1.35 10.76 10.57
C GLY A 324 2.82 10.36 10.78
N ARG A 325 3.56 11.12 11.60
CA ARG A 325 5.00 10.90 11.84
C ARG A 325 5.23 10.40 13.27
N PRO A 326 6.31 9.64 13.50
CA PRO A 326 6.70 9.30 14.86
C PRO A 326 7.03 10.57 15.65
N LEU A 327 6.72 10.55 16.94
CA LEU A 327 7.10 11.58 17.90
C LEU A 327 8.19 11.01 18.81
N VAL A 328 9.30 11.73 18.94
CA VAL A 328 10.37 11.43 19.90
C VAL A 328 10.55 12.64 20.81
N VAL A 329 10.49 12.40 22.11
CA VAL A 329 10.74 13.38 23.17
C VAL A 329 11.91 12.86 23.99
N PRO A 330 13.14 13.35 23.74
CA PRO A 330 14.36 12.90 24.41
C PRO A 330 14.35 13.12 25.94
N ASP A 331 13.82 14.29 26.36
CA ASP A 331 13.62 14.66 27.76
C ASP A 331 12.36 15.54 27.88
N ALA A 332 11.28 15.00 28.43
CA ALA A 332 9.99 15.67 28.62
C ALA A 332 10.11 16.92 29.50
N TRP A 333 11.05 16.96 30.45
CA TRP A 333 11.26 18.13 31.30
C TRP A 333 12.01 19.27 30.59
N ARG A 334 12.43 19.05 29.35
CA ARG A 334 13.02 20.06 28.46
C ARG A 334 12.13 20.36 27.26
N ASP A 335 10.95 19.75 27.19
CA ASP A 335 9.97 19.97 26.15
C ASP A 335 8.80 20.77 26.73
N ASP A 336 8.56 21.97 26.22
CA ASP A 336 7.53 22.88 26.75
C ASP A 336 6.13 22.24 26.80
N ARG A 337 5.85 21.25 25.92
CA ARG A 337 4.58 20.52 25.89
C ARG A 337 4.40 19.58 27.08
N PHE A 338 5.49 19.11 27.67
CA PHE A 338 5.51 18.02 28.66
C PHE A 338 6.30 18.34 29.93
N VAL A 339 6.75 19.58 30.10
CA VAL A 339 7.63 19.98 31.22
C VAL A 339 7.03 19.75 32.60
N SER A 340 5.70 19.74 32.70
CA SER A 340 4.95 19.45 33.94
C SER A 340 4.73 17.96 34.19
N HIS A 341 5.17 17.08 33.30
CA HIS A 341 4.90 15.65 33.41
C HIS A 341 5.72 15.02 34.56
N PRO A 342 5.10 14.35 35.55
CA PRO A 342 5.76 14.06 36.83
C PRO A 342 6.76 12.91 36.81
N ALA A 343 6.65 11.96 35.85
CA ALA A 343 7.39 10.69 35.91
C ALA A 343 8.10 10.29 34.61
N VAL A 344 7.43 10.44 33.46
CA VAL A 344 8.03 10.12 32.15
C VAL A 344 9.02 11.21 31.77
N ARG A 345 10.22 10.80 31.39
CA ARG A 345 11.31 11.67 30.92
C ARG A 345 11.61 11.40 29.45
N PHE A 346 11.59 10.16 28.98
CA PHE A 346 11.73 9.85 27.56
C PHE A 346 10.44 9.27 26.99
N TYR A 347 10.10 9.66 25.77
CA TYR A 347 8.99 9.09 25.00
C TYR A 347 9.39 8.89 23.54
N ALA A 348 9.00 7.76 22.95
CA ALA A 348 8.95 7.61 21.50
C ALA A 348 7.68 6.86 21.09
N GLY A 349 6.96 7.39 20.11
CA GLY A 349 5.68 6.83 19.67
C GLY A 349 5.51 6.85 18.16
N HIS A 350 4.78 5.87 17.64
CA HIS A 350 4.34 5.79 16.25
C HIS A 350 2.81 5.73 16.20
N PRO A 351 2.15 6.51 15.34
CA PRO A 351 0.70 6.46 15.21
C PRO A 351 0.22 5.09 14.72
N ILE A 352 -0.95 4.68 15.20
CA ILE A 352 -1.67 3.49 14.75
C ILE A 352 -2.84 3.95 13.90
N GLU A 353 -2.89 3.46 12.66
CA GLU A 353 -3.88 3.80 11.65
C GLU A 353 -4.81 2.63 11.36
N THR A 354 -6.09 2.93 11.12
CA THR A 354 -7.02 2.01 10.46
C THR A 354 -6.68 1.85 8.97
N ASP A 355 -7.34 0.91 8.29
CA ASP A 355 -7.14 0.66 6.85
C ASP A 355 -7.50 1.86 5.97
N ASP A 356 -8.43 2.71 6.41
CA ASP A 356 -8.78 3.96 5.75
C ASP A 356 -7.90 5.15 6.18
N GLY A 357 -6.84 4.88 6.96
CA GLY A 357 -5.81 5.85 7.33
C GLY A 357 -6.17 6.75 8.52
N VAL A 358 -7.19 6.42 9.30
CA VAL A 358 -7.58 7.20 10.49
C VAL A 358 -6.65 6.85 11.65
N ARG A 359 -5.96 7.85 12.20
CA ARG A 359 -5.07 7.69 13.36
C ARG A 359 -5.91 7.56 14.63
N ILE A 360 -5.97 6.36 15.19
CA ILE A 360 -6.80 6.02 16.35
C ILE A 360 -6.04 6.05 17.67
N GLY A 361 -4.72 6.04 17.61
CA GLY A 361 -3.88 5.95 18.80
C GLY A 361 -2.42 5.78 18.45
N ALA A 362 -1.61 5.31 19.38
CA ALA A 362 -0.18 5.16 19.17
C ALA A 362 0.37 3.90 19.85
N LEU A 363 1.40 3.32 19.23
CA LEU A 363 2.30 2.39 19.87
C LEU A 363 3.52 3.17 20.35
N CYS A 364 3.83 3.10 21.64
CA CYS A 364 4.91 3.90 22.22
C CYS A 364 5.75 3.16 23.25
N VAL A 365 6.94 3.72 23.51
CA VAL A 365 7.83 3.38 24.62
C VAL A 365 8.07 4.61 25.49
N VAL A 366 8.29 4.38 26.78
CA VAL A 366 8.57 5.41 27.78
C VAL A 366 9.66 4.98 28.75
N ASP A 367 10.44 5.95 29.22
CA ASP A 367 11.42 5.77 30.30
C ASP A 367 11.34 6.91 31.33
N ALA A 368 11.67 6.59 32.58
CA ALA A 368 11.83 7.55 33.67
C ALA A 368 13.20 8.26 33.67
N GLU A 369 14.06 7.95 32.70
CA GLU A 369 15.32 8.66 32.46
C GLU A 369 15.35 9.18 31.02
N PRO A 370 16.01 10.33 30.76
CA PRO A 370 16.12 10.87 29.41
C PRO A 370 16.99 9.96 28.54
N ARG A 371 16.74 9.94 27.24
CA ARG A 371 17.56 9.21 26.25
C ARG A 371 17.89 10.11 25.07
N THR A 372 18.90 9.74 24.29
CA THR A 372 19.17 10.43 23.03
C THR A 372 18.11 10.05 21.99
N ALA A 373 17.75 10.98 21.11
CA ALA A 373 16.76 10.73 20.05
C ALA A 373 17.14 9.53 19.16
N ASP A 374 18.45 9.36 18.89
CA ASP A 374 18.97 8.28 18.05
C ASP A 374 19.08 6.94 18.78
N SER A 375 18.78 6.88 20.08
CA SER A 375 18.85 5.63 20.86
C SER A 375 17.65 4.71 20.65
N VAL A 376 16.61 5.17 19.95
CA VAL A 376 15.42 4.40 19.62
C VAL A 376 15.37 4.09 18.13
N ASP A 377 15.20 2.81 17.79
CA ASP A 377 15.01 2.39 16.41
C ASP A 377 13.57 2.67 15.96
N LEU A 378 13.39 3.81 15.28
CA LEU A 378 12.08 4.23 14.76
C LEU A 378 11.59 3.35 13.60
N VAL A 379 12.49 2.66 12.90
CA VAL A 379 12.10 1.70 11.86
C VAL A 379 11.47 0.49 12.55
N LEU A 380 12.12 -0.06 13.58
CA LEU A 380 11.57 -1.17 14.36
C LEU A 380 10.26 -0.79 15.05
N LEU A 381 10.17 0.40 15.63
CA LEU A 381 8.92 0.88 16.26
C LEU A 381 7.77 0.92 15.24
N ARG A 382 8.03 1.39 14.01
CA ARG A 382 7.05 1.37 12.91
C ARG A 382 6.68 -0.06 12.52
N GLU A 383 7.63 -0.98 12.37
CA GLU A 383 7.32 -2.37 11.99
C GLU A 383 6.42 -3.07 13.01
N LEU A 384 6.61 -2.77 14.30
CA LEU A 384 5.76 -3.28 15.38
C LEU A 384 4.40 -2.56 15.42
N ALA A 385 4.34 -1.27 15.07
CA ALA A 385 3.08 -0.54 14.89
C ALA A 385 2.25 -1.13 13.75
N LEU A 386 2.89 -1.45 12.61
CA LEU A 386 2.26 -2.15 11.50
C LEU A 386 1.79 -3.56 11.90
N ALA A 387 2.47 -4.22 12.84
CA ALA A 387 1.99 -5.49 13.40
C ALA A 387 0.68 -5.31 14.18
N VAL A 388 0.59 -4.28 15.03
CA VAL A 388 -0.67 -3.93 15.71
C VAL A 388 -1.78 -3.67 14.69
N GLN A 389 -1.50 -2.89 13.63
CA GLN A 389 -2.49 -2.60 12.59
C GLN A 389 -2.97 -3.84 11.84
N ARG A 390 -2.12 -4.85 11.66
CA ARG A 390 -2.55 -6.14 11.08
C ARG A 390 -3.51 -6.88 12.01
N GLU A 391 -3.22 -6.88 13.31
CA GLU A 391 -4.12 -7.49 14.32
C GLU A 391 -5.48 -6.77 14.39
N LEU A 392 -5.55 -5.47 14.08
CA LEU A 392 -6.85 -4.74 14.00
C LEU A 392 -7.78 -5.30 12.91
N ARG A 393 -7.23 -5.95 11.88
CA ARG A 393 -8.00 -6.52 10.76
C ARG A 393 -8.63 -7.87 11.09
N VAL A 394 -8.06 -8.58 12.06
CA VAL A 394 -8.52 -9.91 12.46
C VAL A 394 -9.75 -9.72 13.34
N ARG A 395 -10.92 -10.15 12.84
CA ARG A 395 -12.14 -10.15 13.65
C ARG A 395 -12.09 -11.32 14.62
N PRO A 396 -12.56 -11.16 15.88
CA PRO A 396 -12.62 -12.25 16.85
C PRO A 396 -13.39 -13.49 16.35
N ASP A 397 -14.37 -13.30 15.45
CA ASP A 397 -15.16 -14.39 14.88
C ASP A 397 -14.34 -15.30 13.94
N ASP A 398 -13.28 -14.78 13.31
CA ASP A 398 -12.43 -15.53 12.37
C ASP A 398 -11.47 -16.50 13.10
N GLU A 399 -11.08 -16.20 14.34
CA GLU A 399 -10.23 -17.08 15.17
C GLU A 399 -10.98 -18.33 15.65
N ALA A 400 -12.28 -18.21 15.92
CA ALA A 400 -13.12 -19.32 16.37
C ALA A 400 -13.33 -20.39 15.29
N GLU A 401 -13.38 -20.00 14.02
CA GLU A 401 -13.50 -20.92 12.87
C GLU A 401 -12.16 -21.61 12.55
N GLY A 402 -11.03 -20.91 12.67
CA GLY A 402 -9.70 -21.49 12.44
C GLY A 402 -9.29 -22.53 13.50
N GLU A 403 -9.68 -22.32 14.76
CA GLU A 403 -9.35 -23.24 15.86
C GLU A 403 -10.26 -24.49 15.89
N THR A 404 -11.47 -24.40 15.33
CA THR A 404 -12.34 -25.57 15.13
C THR A 404 -11.89 -26.46 13.97
N ASP A 405 -11.30 -25.90 12.91
CA ASP A 405 -10.74 -26.67 11.79
C ASP A 405 -9.41 -27.37 12.16
N GLY A 406 -8.54 -26.67 12.90
CA GLY A 406 -7.29 -27.24 13.43
C GLY A 406 -7.50 -28.41 14.39
N ARG A 407 -8.57 -28.40 15.20
CA ARG A 407 -8.94 -29.54 16.07
C ARG A 407 -9.56 -30.71 15.32
N ARG A 408 -10.19 -30.50 14.16
CA ARG A 408 -10.71 -31.59 13.31
C ARG A 408 -9.61 -32.32 12.55
N LEU A 409 -8.54 -31.63 12.17
CA LEU A 409 -7.39 -32.22 11.47
C LEU A 409 -6.46 -33.05 12.36
N LEU A 410 -6.50 -32.88 13.68
CA LEU A 410 -5.73 -33.70 14.64
C LEU A 410 -6.54 -34.88 15.22
N ALA A 411 -7.78 -35.09 14.76
CA ALA A 411 -8.68 -36.14 15.23
C ALA A 411 -8.89 -37.29 14.22
N HIS A 412 -8.04 -37.40 13.18
CA HIS A 412 -8.09 -38.48 12.20
C HIS A 412 -6.77 -39.22 12.03
#